data_AF-A0A6G8Q2G6-F1
#
_entry.id   AF-A0A6G8Q2G6-F1
#
_cell.length_a   1.000
_cell.length_b   1.000
_cell.length_c   1.000
_cell.angle_alpha   90.00
_cell.angle_beta   90.00
_cell.angle_gamma   90.00
#
_symmetry.space_group_name_H-M   'P 1'
#
loop_
_entity.id
_entity.type
_entity.pdbx_description
1 polymer ?
#
loop_
_entity_poly.entity_id
_entity_poly.type
_entity_poly.pdbx_seq_one_letter_code
_entity_poly.pdbx_strand_id
1 'polypeptide(L)' 'MSQSGVAFTEKNIAEDQSFLDELVGLGAQATPTTVIDGEVIIGFDRRALKEKLGL' A
#
# COMPACT_ATOMS: atom_id res chain seq x y z
N MET A 1 13.93 -5.86 0.70
CA MET A 1 14.93 -5.01 1.39
C MET A 1 14.18 -3.86 2.06
N SER A 2 13.62 -4.15 3.24
CA SER A 2 12.67 -3.30 3.97
C SER A 2 13.38 -2.09 4.58
N GLN A 3 13.08 -0.89 4.10
CA GLN A 3 13.80 0.33 4.47
C GLN A 3 13.53 0.81 5.90
N SER A 4 12.75 0.09 6.70
CA SER A 4 12.43 0.47 8.09
C SER A 4 12.10 -0.72 9.02
N GLY A 5 12.31 -1.97 8.60
CA GLY A 5 12.01 -3.15 9.43
C GLY A 5 10.51 -3.42 9.69
N VAL A 6 9.61 -2.62 9.11
CA VAL A 6 8.16 -2.82 9.19
C VAL A 6 7.78 -4.05 8.36
N ALA A 7 7.03 -4.98 8.97
CA ALA A 7 6.47 -6.12 8.26
C ALA A 7 5.33 -5.66 7.35
N PHE A 8 5.33 -6.13 6.11
CA PHE A 8 4.26 -5.86 5.15
C PHE A 8 4.03 -7.09 4.28
N THR A 9 2.85 -7.16 3.67
CA THR A 9 2.52 -8.15 2.65
C THR A 9 2.55 -7.47 1.30
N GLU A 10 3.35 -8.01 0.38
CA GLU A 10 3.35 -7.56 -1.01
C GLU A 10 2.22 -8.23 -1.78
N LYS A 11 1.42 -7.44 -2.49
CA LYS A 11 0.35 -7.90 -3.37
C LYS A 11 0.62 -7.36 -4.77
N ASN A 12 1.01 -8.23 -5.68
CA ASN A 12 1.36 -7.85 -7.05
C ASN A 12 0.16 -8.08 -7.99
N ILE A 13 -0.45 -6.98 -8.43
CA ILE A 13 -1.60 -7.02 -9.35
C ILE A 13 -1.27 -7.57 -10.75
N ALA A 14 0.02 -7.60 -11.13
CA ALA A 14 0.46 -8.18 -12.40
C ALA A 14 0.57 -9.71 -12.34
N GLU A 15 0.70 -10.27 -11.14
CA GLU A 15 0.80 -11.73 -10.92
C GLU A 15 -0.54 -12.33 -10.51
N ASP A 16 -1.37 -11.59 -9.77
CA ASP A 16 -2.70 -12.03 -9.35
C ASP A 16 -3.74 -10.92 -9.56
N GLN A 17 -4.66 -11.20 -10.48
CA GLN A 17 -5.71 -10.29 -10.89
C GLN A 17 -6.70 -9.97 -9.75
N SER A 18 -6.85 -10.86 -8.77
CA SER A 18 -7.73 -10.64 -7.61
C SER A 18 -7.25 -9.48 -6.73
N PHE A 19 -5.94 -9.18 -6.72
CA PHE A 19 -5.42 -7.99 -6.06
C PHE A 19 -5.78 -6.70 -6.78
N LEU A 20 -6.04 -6.74 -8.10
CA LEU A 20 -6.59 -5.57 -8.79
C LEU A 20 -8.02 -5.30 -8.33
N ASP A 21 -8.85 -6.34 -8.20
CA ASP A 21 -10.22 -6.20 -7.70
C ASP A 21 -10.24 -5.64 -6.28
N GLU A 22 -9.33 -6.11 -5.42
CA GLU A 22 -9.12 -5.55 -4.08
C GLU A 22 -8.69 -4.07 -4.13
N LEU A 23 -7.71 -3.73 -4.99
CA LEU A 23 -7.24 -2.34 -5.17
C LEU A 23 -8.38 -1.40 -5.60
N VAL A 24 -9.19 -1.82 -6.58
CA VAL A 24 -10.34 -1.06 -7.06
C VAL A 24 -11.42 -0.97 -5.98
N GLY A 25 -11.64 -2.04 -5.22
CA GLY A 25 -12.57 -2.07 -4.09
C GLY A 25 -12.20 -1.10 -2.95
N LEU A 26 -10.91 -0.82 -2.78
CA LEU A 26 -10.40 0.22 -1.87
C LEU A 26 -10.60 1.65 -2.40
N GLY A 27 -11.14 1.81 -3.62
CA GLY A 27 -11.28 3.11 -4.29
C GLY A 27 -9.96 3.64 -4.88
N ALA A 28 -8.90 2.84 -4.86
CA ALA A 28 -7.62 3.22 -5.42
C ALA A 28 -7.63 3.04 -6.95
N GLN A 29 -7.02 4.01 -7.64
CA GLN A 29 -7.00 4.06 -9.10
C GLN A 29 -5.62 3.81 -9.71
N ALA A 30 -4.59 3.68 -8.85
CA ALA A 30 -3.21 3.55 -9.28
C ALA A 30 -2.38 2.76 -8.25
N THR A 31 -1.27 2.21 -8.73
CA THR A 31 -0.21 1.65 -7.89
C THR A 31 0.97 2.63 -7.79
N PRO A 32 1.79 2.55 -6.73
CA PRO A 32 1.57 1.74 -5.52
C PRO A 32 0.42 2.30 -4.68
N THR A 33 -0.27 1.42 -3.96
CA THR A 33 -1.23 1.79 -2.90
C THR A 33 -0.82 1.06 -1.64
N THR A 34 -0.76 1.76 -0.53
CA THR A 34 -0.37 1.21 0.77
C THR A 34 -1.55 1.35 1.73
N VAL A 35 -1.89 0.26 2.41
CA VAL A 35 -2.92 0.25 3.45
C VAL A 35 -2.22 0.13 4.81
N ILE A 36 -2.46 1.08 5.70
CA ILE A 36 -1.91 1.09 7.07
C ILE A 36 -3.09 1.28 8.02
N ASP A 37 -3.34 0.31 8.89
CA ASP A 37 -4.44 0.34 9.87
C ASP A 37 -5.83 0.67 9.26
N GLY A 38 -6.06 0.21 8.01
CA GLY A 38 -7.30 0.45 7.27
C GLY A 38 -7.34 1.78 6.51
N GLU A 39 -6.33 2.64 6.66
CA GLU A 39 -6.20 3.86 5.88
C GLU A 39 -5.49 3.59 4.55
N VAL A 40 -6.07 4.09 3.46
CA VAL A 40 -5.57 3.89 2.09
C VAL A 40 -4.73 5.11 1.67
N ILE A 41 -3.45 4.87 1.39
CA ILE A 41 -2.53 5.86 0.83
C ILE A 41 -2.26 5.49 -0.63
N ILE A 42 -2.69 6.35 -1.55
CA ILE A 42 -2.49 6.16 -2.98
C ILE A 42 -1.22 6.88 -3.42
N GLY A 43 -0.36 6.19 -4.18
CA GLY A 43 0.94 6.69 -4.61
C GLY A 43 2.02 6.54 -3.54
N PHE A 44 3.11 7.29 -3.69
CA PHE A 44 4.26 7.22 -2.79
C PHE A 44 4.51 8.54 -2.07
N ASP A 45 3.74 8.79 -0.99
CA ASP A 45 3.97 9.92 -0.09
C ASP A 45 4.81 9.50 1.12
N ARG A 46 6.12 9.79 1.07
CA ARG A 46 7.06 9.45 2.16
C ARG A 46 6.72 10.12 3.48
N ARG A 47 6.11 11.30 3.49
CA ARG A 47 5.78 12.01 4.73
C ARG A 47 4.58 11.34 5.40
N ALA A 48 3.52 11.09 4.63
CA ALA A 48 2.33 10.39 5.12
C ALA A 48 2.68 8.98 5.63
N LEU A 49 3.50 8.24 4.89
CA LEU A 49 3.95 6.90 5.31
C LEU A 49 4.73 6.94 6.63
N LYS A 50 5.66 7.88 6.79
CA LYS A 50 6.42 8.03 8.04
C LYS A 50 5.53 8.39 9.22
N GLU A 51 4.64 9.37 9.04
CA GLU A 51 3.70 9.79 10.09
C GLU A 51 2.82 8.62 10.56
N LYS A 52 2.27 7.84 9.62
CA LYS A 52 1.45 6.66 9.94
C LYS A 52 2.22 5.51 10.57
N LEU A 53 3.49 5.36 10.21
CA LEU A 53 4.37 4.33 10.80
C LEU A 53 5.05 4.79 12.10
N GLY A 54 4.90 6.05 12.50
CA GLY A 54 5.56 6.61 13.69
C GLY A 54 7.08 6.77 13.54
N LEU A 55 7.57 7.05 12.33
CA LEU A 55 8.99 7.13 11.94
C LEU A 55 9.49 8.55 11.61
#